data_AF-B2J642-F1
#
_entry.id   AF-B2J642-F1
#
_cell.length_a   1.000
_cell.length_b   1.000
_cell.length_c   1.000
_cell.angle_alpha   90.00
_cell.angle_beta   90.00
_cell.angle_gamma   90.00
#
_symmetry.space_group_name_H-M   'P 1'
#
loop_
_entity.id
_entity.type
_entity.pdbx_description
1 polymer ?
#
loop_
_entity_poly.entity_id
_entity_poly.type
_entity_poly.pdbx_seq_one_letter_code
_entity_poly.pdbx_strand_id
1 'polypeptide(L)'
;MKPVLISLLEPLNKLSASEQMVLEKIMQPVSFSAGTYIFKEGSFADSCYILEEGIVRIETASESSSNFVVNYLEAGTIFGEISLLDKMPRSATAYAQTNIIAKKILIQELEILLETSPRILICLWEMFRKAAPLGVRSLNELTIKKNHFVINPEVEVMLDKALLAQKEIQTWSEERIDALLLVIASSIAQHAESLATATVKATRVGDILDKVTKNKIASLGIYRSLVGKSGCGFISNNKINNVCEIASPMGIIFGMIPMTNPVATAVFKALICIKSRNALILSFPLSTKNVGTLVCEIIQEALIRQDAPVELIQWLKHRSSREQTEILMKHKNVSLILATGGASMVKAAYSSGTPAIGVGPANTPTLICADANIQHAARTIIVSKSFDNGLICGSEHNLIVDARVRKNFIKVLEQEGAAILTHEEKSYFSTVAFEDKSNRLQAKIIGQSAAKIAVMANIKRDYHIKLIIVPNEFLSLDNPYAYEKMAPILSLFTVQNEIEGIDLCRSILQIEGKGHTAIIHTKNKAVVRRFGLEMPASRILVNSPGVHGIIGLTSALDPSFTLGCGTFGGNSTTDNVTYSNLLNLKRVAYYQAPKFLDPEIFKNTYPQWLLQLLNLLNFLKLNALVTFISQRVSIQLRR
;
A
#
# COMPACT_ATOMS: atom_id res chain seq x y z
N MET A 1 -38.85 44.77 -12.06
CA MET A 1 -39.05 43.34 -12.41
C MET A 1 -37.69 42.67 -12.38
N LYS A 2 -37.51 41.60 -11.60
CA LYS A 2 -36.27 40.81 -11.65
C LYS A 2 -36.11 40.29 -13.09
N PRO A 3 -34.91 40.34 -13.69
CA PRO A 3 -34.71 39.76 -15.01
C PRO A 3 -35.07 38.28 -14.96
N VAL A 4 -35.84 37.82 -15.94
CA VAL A 4 -36.22 36.42 -16.09
C VAL A 4 -34.95 35.58 -16.20
N LEU A 5 -34.81 34.55 -15.34
CA LEU A 5 -33.60 33.71 -15.26
C LEU A 5 -33.20 33.08 -16.62
N ILE A 6 -34.18 32.84 -17.49
CA ILE A 6 -34.00 32.34 -18.87
C ILE A 6 -33.09 33.25 -19.70
N SER A 7 -33.10 34.56 -19.45
CA SER A 7 -32.22 35.53 -20.13
C SER A 7 -30.74 35.42 -19.76
N LEU A 8 -30.41 34.66 -18.70
CA LEU A 8 -29.04 34.45 -18.21
C LEU A 8 -28.47 33.07 -18.59
N LEU A 9 -29.29 32.16 -19.12
CA LEU A 9 -28.89 30.80 -19.45
C LEU A 9 -28.52 30.71 -20.94
N GLU A 10 -27.26 30.42 -21.25
CA GLU A 10 -26.86 30.11 -22.63
C GLU A 10 -27.28 28.68 -23.03
N PRO A 11 -27.96 28.48 -24.18
CA PRO A 11 -28.20 29.43 -25.27
C PRO A 11 -29.61 30.04 -25.29
N LEU A 12 -30.42 29.87 -24.23
CA LEU A 12 -31.77 30.42 -24.13
C LEU A 12 -31.80 31.95 -24.14
N ASN A 13 -30.72 32.59 -23.71
CA ASN A 13 -30.52 34.04 -23.82
C ASN A 13 -30.51 34.56 -25.27
N LYS A 14 -30.39 33.68 -26.28
CA LYS A 14 -30.44 34.04 -27.72
C LYS A 14 -31.87 34.11 -28.28
N LEU A 15 -32.88 33.72 -27.49
CA LEU A 15 -34.28 33.79 -27.88
C LEU A 15 -34.79 35.24 -27.82
N SER A 16 -35.69 35.60 -28.73
CA SER A 16 -36.40 36.89 -28.69
C SER A 16 -37.32 36.96 -27.47
N ALA A 17 -37.73 38.18 -27.07
CA ALA A 17 -38.59 38.36 -25.90
C ALA A 17 -39.93 37.59 -26.01
N SER A 18 -40.52 37.51 -27.20
CA SER A 18 -41.73 36.73 -27.45
C SER A 18 -41.50 35.22 -27.32
N GLU A 19 -40.35 34.71 -27.79
CA GLU A 19 -39.97 33.30 -27.65
C GLU A 19 -39.66 32.92 -26.19
N GLN A 20 -39.03 33.82 -25.43
CA GLN A 20 -38.82 33.62 -23.99
C GLN A 20 -40.15 33.55 -23.23
N MET A 21 -41.13 34.39 -23.58
CA MET A 21 -42.47 34.32 -22.98
C MET A 21 -43.20 33.00 -23.29
N VAL A 22 -43.00 32.44 -24.49
CA VAL A 22 -43.55 31.12 -24.84
C VAL A 22 -42.88 30.02 -24.02
N LEU A 23 -41.55 30.06 -23.90
CA LEU A 23 -40.78 29.10 -23.11
C LEU A 23 -41.13 29.16 -21.61
N GLU A 24 -41.35 30.36 -21.05
CA GLU A 24 -41.80 30.53 -19.67
C GLU A 24 -43.15 29.87 -19.38
N LYS A 25 -44.08 29.94 -20.33
CA LYS A 25 -45.44 29.39 -20.16
C LYS A 25 -45.44 27.87 -20.05
N ILE A 26 -44.51 27.19 -20.73
CA ILE A 26 -44.41 25.73 -20.71
C ILE A 26 -43.53 25.19 -19.57
N MET A 27 -42.74 26.07 -18.92
CA MET A 27 -41.82 25.71 -17.84
C MET A 27 -42.50 25.81 -16.47
N GLN A 28 -42.76 24.66 -15.85
CA GLN A 28 -43.41 24.60 -14.54
C GLN A 28 -42.37 24.69 -13.41
N PRO A 29 -42.49 25.63 -12.46
CA PRO A 29 -41.58 25.69 -11.32
C PRO A 29 -41.78 24.48 -10.40
N VAL A 30 -40.69 23.84 -10.01
CA VAL A 30 -40.67 22.71 -9.07
C VAL A 30 -39.56 22.90 -8.05
N SER A 31 -39.75 22.37 -6.85
CA SER A 31 -38.74 22.40 -5.79
C SER A 31 -38.62 21.05 -5.10
N PHE A 32 -37.41 20.73 -4.64
CA PHE A 32 -37.11 19.47 -3.96
C PHE A 32 -36.27 19.75 -2.72
N SER A 33 -36.61 19.14 -1.60
CA SER A 33 -35.82 19.24 -0.36
C SER A 33 -34.56 18.37 -0.45
N ALA A 34 -33.48 18.81 0.20
CA ALA A 34 -32.25 18.03 0.29
C ALA A 34 -32.52 16.59 0.79
N GLY A 35 -31.90 15.61 0.14
CA GLY A 35 -32.04 14.18 0.41
C GLY A 35 -33.21 13.48 -0.30
N THR A 36 -34.05 14.20 -1.05
CA THR A 36 -35.19 13.61 -1.77
C THR A 36 -34.83 13.14 -3.19
N TYR A 37 -35.59 12.15 -3.69
CA TYR A 37 -35.48 11.68 -5.06
C TYR A 37 -36.23 12.64 -6.00
N ILE A 38 -35.60 12.99 -7.12
CA ILE A 38 -36.26 13.72 -8.21
C ILE A 38 -36.89 12.70 -9.18
N PHE A 39 -36.14 11.67 -9.56
CA PHE A 39 -36.63 10.48 -10.26
C PHE A 39 -35.69 9.30 -10.02
N LYS A 40 -36.15 8.07 -10.32
CA LYS A 40 -35.40 6.83 -10.10
C LYS A 40 -34.97 6.18 -11.41
N GLU A 41 -33.84 5.51 -11.38
CA GLU A 41 -33.39 4.62 -12.45
C GLU A 41 -34.48 3.59 -12.78
N GLY A 42 -34.66 3.29 -14.06
CA GLY A 42 -35.67 2.36 -14.56
C GLY A 42 -37.09 2.92 -14.63
N SER A 43 -37.37 4.13 -14.13
CA SER A 43 -38.69 4.74 -14.34
C SER A 43 -38.84 5.26 -15.77
N PHE A 44 -40.05 5.30 -16.32
CA PHE A 44 -40.30 6.02 -17.58
C PHE A 44 -40.30 7.54 -17.34
N ALA A 45 -39.92 8.30 -18.36
CA ALA A 45 -39.82 9.75 -18.30
C ALA A 45 -40.98 10.41 -19.05
N ASP A 46 -41.62 11.38 -18.42
CA ASP A 46 -42.64 12.25 -19.00
C ASP A 46 -42.16 13.71 -19.12
N SER A 47 -40.95 13.99 -18.63
CA SER A 47 -40.44 15.35 -18.43
C SER A 47 -38.93 15.43 -18.25
N CYS A 48 -38.38 16.63 -18.41
CA CYS A 48 -37.00 16.98 -18.06
C CYS A 48 -36.96 18.26 -17.20
N TYR A 49 -35.79 18.57 -16.66
CA TYR A 49 -35.62 19.63 -15.67
C TYR A 49 -34.45 20.54 -16.01
N ILE A 50 -34.65 21.85 -15.89
CA ILE A 50 -33.58 22.85 -15.90
C ILE A 50 -33.32 23.27 -14.46
N LEU A 51 -32.10 23.06 -13.98
CA LEU A 51 -31.70 23.38 -12.61
C LEU A 51 -31.44 24.89 -12.48
N GLU A 52 -32.17 25.57 -11.60
CA GLU A 52 -32.01 27.01 -11.35
C GLU A 52 -31.11 27.25 -10.13
N GLU A 53 -31.32 26.50 -9.05
CA GLU A 53 -30.54 26.60 -7.82
C GLU A 53 -30.35 25.22 -7.17
N GLY A 54 -29.17 25.02 -6.55
CA GLY A 54 -28.82 23.81 -5.81
C GLY A 54 -27.98 22.79 -6.61
N ILE A 55 -27.73 21.63 -5.99
CA ILE A 55 -26.87 20.57 -6.53
C ILE A 55 -27.66 19.26 -6.66
N VAL A 56 -27.70 18.68 -7.86
CA VAL A 56 -28.32 17.38 -8.11
C VAL A 56 -27.26 16.30 -8.22
N ARG A 57 -27.39 15.22 -7.44
CA ARG A 57 -26.49 14.06 -7.48
C ARG A 57 -27.11 12.95 -8.33
N ILE A 58 -26.36 12.43 -9.29
CA ILE A 58 -26.79 11.34 -10.18
C ILE A 58 -26.12 10.03 -9.71
N GLU A 59 -26.92 8.98 -9.49
CA GLU A 59 -26.44 7.66 -9.06
C GLU A 59 -26.92 6.55 -9.99
N THR A 60 -26.15 5.47 -10.11
CA THR A 60 -26.57 4.21 -10.77
C THR A 60 -26.43 3.04 -9.81
N ALA A 61 -27.28 2.04 -9.97
CA ALA A 61 -27.18 0.80 -9.19
C ALA A 61 -25.89 0.02 -9.53
N SER A 62 -25.18 -0.47 -8.52
CA SER A 62 -24.07 -1.43 -8.66
C SER A 62 -24.53 -2.81 -8.18
N GLU A 63 -24.07 -3.89 -8.83
CA GLU A 63 -24.25 -5.28 -8.35
C GLU A 63 -23.61 -5.53 -6.96
N SER A 64 -22.70 -4.64 -6.53
CA SER A 64 -22.01 -4.71 -5.24
C SER A 64 -22.69 -3.86 -4.14
N SER A 65 -24.00 -3.96 -3.94
CA SER A 65 -24.77 -3.40 -2.80
C SER A 65 -24.55 -1.91 -2.40
N SER A 66 -23.85 -1.11 -3.21
CA SER A 66 -23.57 0.32 -2.94
C SER A 66 -23.83 1.13 -4.21
N ASN A 67 -24.73 2.11 -4.14
CA ASN A 67 -25.01 3.03 -5.25
C ASN A 67 -23.74 3.81 -5.63
N PHE A 68 -23.47 3.92 -6.93
CA PHE A 68 -22.30 4.64 -7.44
C PHE A 68 -22.71 6.04 -7.91
N VAL A 69 -22.07 7.08 -7.37
CA VAL A 69 -22.30 8.47 -7.79
C VAL A 69 -21.61 8.72 -9.13
N VAL A 70 -22.41 8.97 -10.16
CA VAL A 70 -21.95 9.22 -11.53
C VAL A 70 -21.53 10.67 -11.72
N ASN A 71 -22.29 11.63 -11.18
CA ASN A 71 -22.00 13.06 -11.33
C ASN A 71 -22.74 13.93 -10.30
N TYR A 72 -22.29 15.18 -10.16
CA TYR A 72 -23.01 16.28 -9.49
C TYR A 72 -23.30 17.38 -10.52
N LEU A 73 -24.56 17.77 -10.64
CA LEU A 73 -25.03 18.79 -11.56
C LEU A 73 -25.31 20.08 -10.80
N GLU A 74 -24.90 21.21 -11.35
CA GLU A 74 -25.06 22.54 -10.78
C GLU A 74 -26.05 23.39 -11.59
N ALA A 75 -26.45 24.54 -11.03
CA ALA A 75 -27.35 25.51 -11.66
C ALA A 75 -26.95 25.83 -13.11
N GLY A 76 -27.96 25.95 -13.98
CA GLY A 76 -27.82 26.14 -15.42
C GLY A 76 -27.72 24.84 -16.24
N THR A 77 -27.72 23.68 -15.57
CA THR A 77 -27.69 22.37 -16.24
C THR A 77 -29.10 21.85 -16.50
N ILE A 78 -29.32 21.23 -17.67
CA ILE A 78 -30.52 20.46 -17.99
C ILE A 78 -30.26 18.98 -17.69
N PHE A 79 -31.24 18.30 -17.10
CA PHE A 79 -31.11 16.88 -16.74
C PHE A 79 -32.44 16.12 -16.87
N GLY A 80 -32.34 14.81 -17.09
CA GLY A 80 -33.50 13.98 -17.38
C GLY A 80 -33.99 14.12 -18.83
N GLU A 81 -33.10 14.48 -19.74
CA GLU A 81 -33.37 14.67 -21.16
C GLU A 81 -33.26 13.37 -21.96
N ILE A 82 -32.33 12.48 -21.59
CA ILE A 82 -31.96 11.30 -22.40
C ILE A 82 -33.18 10.41 -22.70
N SER A 83 -33.93 10.03 -21.66
CA SER A 83 -35.12 9.20 -21.76
C SER A 83 -36.26 9.81 -22.58
N LEU A 84 -36.27 11.14 -22.78
CA LEU A 84 -37.24 11.80 -23.66
C LEU A 84 -36.85 11.66 -25.13
N LEU A 85 -35.54 11.56 -25.41
CA LEU A 85 -35.00 11.48 -26.76
C LEU A 85 -35.01 10.06 -27.31
N ASP A 86 -34.61 9.06 -26.50
CA ASP A 86 -34.51 7.66 -26.91
C ASP A 86 -35.74 6.81 -26.56
N LYS A 87 -36.68 7.37 -25.79
CA LYS A 87 -37.89 6.69 -25.27
C LYS A 87 -37.60 5.47 -24.39
N MET A 88 -36.40 5.37 -23.83
CA MET A 88 -36.00 4.31 -22.90
C MET A 88 -36.24 4.73 -21.43
N PRO A 89 -36.33 3.78 -20.49
CA PRO A 89 -36.37 4.10 -19.06
C PRO A 89 -35.17 4.95 -18.60
N ARG A 90 -35.32 5.68 -17.49
CA ARG A 90 -34.26 6.49 -16.86
C ARG A 90 -33.00 5.66 -16.65
N SER A 91 -31.88 6.13 -17.20
CA SER A 91 -30.57 5.46 -17.10
C SER A 91 -29.88 5.62 -15.73
N ALA A 92 -30.38 6.50 -14.87
CA ALA A 92 -29.83 6.77 -13.55
C ALA A 92 -30.89 7.36 -12.61
N THR A 93 -30.60 7.32 -11.31
CA THR A 93 -31.39 7.96 -10.25
C THR A 93 -30.86 9.37 -9.99
N ALA A 94 -31.75 10.36 -9.88
CA ALA A 94 -31.40 11.74 -9.54
C ALA A 94 -31.87 12.10 -8.12
N TYR A 95 -30.97 12.65 -7.32
CA TYR A 95 -31.22 13.08 -5.94
C TYR A 95 -30.93 14.57 -5.76
N ALA A 96 -31.77 15.23 -4.96
CA ALA A 96 -31.48 16.56 -4.45
C ALA A 96 -30.37 16.49 -3.39
N GLN A 97 -29.13 16.88 -3.72
CA GLN A 97 -28.02 16.92 -2.74
C GLN A 97 -28.19 18.09 -1.77
N THR A 98 -28.71 19.21 -2.27
CA THR A 98 -29.15 20.38 -1.50
C THR A 98 -30.64 20.63 -1.74
N ASN A 99 -31.24 21.65 -1.14
CA ASN A 99 -32.53 22.14 -1.61
C ASN A 99 -32.37 22.60 -3.06
N ILE A 100 -33.35 22.24 -3.91
CA ILE A 100 -33.34 22.46 -5.36
C ILE A 100 -34.50 23.35 -5.76
N ILE A 101 -34.23 24.31 -6.63
CA ILE A 101 -35.22 25.00 -7.45
C ILE A 101 -34.94 24.64 -8.91
N ALA A 102 -35.95 24.15 -9.62
CA ALA A 102 -35.82 23.75 -11.01
C ALA A 102 -37.09 24.08 -11.80
N LYS A 103 -36.97 24.03 -13.12
CA LYS A 103 -38.08 24.21 -14.06
C LYS A 103 -38.31 22.91 -14.81
N LYS A 104 -39.50 22.32 -14.63
CA LYS A 104 -39.94 21.09 -15.26
C LYS A 104 -40.57 21.41 -16.62
N ILE A 105 -40.16 20.68 -17.65
CA ILE A 105 -40.76 20.75 -19.00
C ILE A 105 -41.33 19.37 -19.31
N LEU A 106 -42.60 19.29 -19.69
CA LEU A 106 -43.27 18.05 -20.07
C LEU A 106 -42.95 17.69 -21.53
N ILE A 107 -42.92 16.40 -21.84
CA ILE A 107 -42.65 15.91 -23.20
C ILE A 107 -43.69 16.42 -24.22
N GLN A 108 -44.96 16.51 -23.82
CA GLN A 108 -46.05 17.03 -24.66
C GLN A 108 -45.81 18.48 -25.08
N GLU A 109 -45.24 19.30 -24.19
CA GLU A 109 -44.90 20.69 -24.49
C GLU A 109 -43.73 20.79 -25.47
N LEU A 110 -42.75 19.89 -25.36
CA LEU A 110 -41.67 19.79 -26.35
C LEU A 110 -42.19 19.36 -27.72
N GLU A 111 -43.18 18.47 -27.76
CA GLU A 111 -43.86 18.06 -29.00
C GLU A 111 -44.65 19.20 -29.63
N ILE A 112 -45.34 20.02 -28.84
CA ILE A 112 -46.02 21.24 -29.34
C ILE A 112 -45.01 22.25 -29.89
N LEU A 113 -43.84 22.41 -29.25
CA LEU A 113 -42.79 23.32 -29.72
C LEU A 113 -42.18 22.91 -31.06
N LEU A 114 -42.17 21.61 -31.41
CA LEU A 114 -41.71 21.13 -32.73
C LEU A 114 -42.50 21.80 -33.86
N GLU A 115 -43.80 21.96 -33.69
CA GLU A 115 -44.70 22.49 -34.70
C GLU A 115 -44.84 24.02 -34.62
N THR A 116 -44.83 24.56 -33.40
CA THR A 116 -45.23 25.97 -33.15
C THR A 116 -44.05 26.93 -33.02
N SER A 117 -42.89 26.49 -32.55
CA SER A 117 -41.73 27.36 -32.29
C SER A 117 -40.40 26.59 -32.37
N PRO A 118 -39.97 26.17 -33.57
CA PRO A 118 -38.79 25.31 -33.77
C PRO A 118 -37.49 25.90 -33.21
N ARG A 119 -37.38 27.23 -33.16
CA ARG A 119 -36.18 27.93 -32.67
C ARG A 119 -35.96 27.76 -31.16
N ILE A 120 -37.04 27.77 -30.37
CA ILE A 120 -36.98 27.48 -28.93
C ILE A 120 -36.45 26.07 -28.73
N LEU A 121 -36.98 25.14 -29.53
CA LEU A 121 -36.58 23.75 -29.47
C LEU A 121 -35.10 23.56 -29.86
N ILE A 122 -34.61 24.26 -30.90
CA ILE A 122 -33.18 24.24 -31.27
C ILE A 122 -32.30 24.69 -30.09
N CYS A 123 -32.67 25.76 -29.37
CA CYS A 123 -31.92 26.21 -28.20
C CYS A 123 -31.96 25.18 -27.05
N LEU A 124 -33.10 24.53 -26.82
CA LEU A 124 -33.20 23.42 -25.86
C LEU A 124 -32.35 22.20 -26.29
N TRP A 125 -32.33 21.88 -27.59
CA TRP A 125 -31.46 20.85 -28.16
C TRP A 125 -29.98 21.17 -28.01
N GLU A 126 -29.58 22.43 -28.14
CA GLU A 126 -28.20 22.85 -27.86
C GLU A 126 -27.83 22.65 -26.38
N MET A 127 -28.76 22.88 -25.45
CA MET A 127 -28.57 22.54 -24.03
C MET A 127 -28.47 21.03 -23.82
N PHE A 128 -29.38 20.25 -24.42
CA PHE A 128 -29.34 18.78 -24.38
C PHE A 128 -28.00 18.25 -24.91
N ARG A 129 -27.48 18.83 -26.00
CA ARG A 129 -26.18 18.47 -26.59
C ARG A 129 -25.00 18.81 -25.68
N LYS A 130 -25.11 19.79 -24.79
CA LYS A 130 -24.07 20.07 -23.77
C LYS A 130 -24.16 19.10 -22.59
N ALA A 131 -25.36 18.62 -22.24
CA ALA A 131 -25.59 17.67 -21.14
C ALA A 131 -25.31 16.20 -21.51
N ALA A 132 -25.74 15.75 -22.69
CA ALA A 132 -25.62 14.37 -23.16
C ALA A 132 -24.17 13.80 -23.20
N PRO A 133 -23.11 14.57 -23.56
CA PRO A 133 -21.73 14.10 -23.52
C PRO A 133 -21.23 13.78 -22.11
N LEU A 134 -21.79 14.36 -21.05
CA LEU A 134 -21.36 14.11 -19.66
C LEU A 134 -21.91 12.79 -19.12
N GLY A 135 -23.12 12.38 -19.53
CA GLY A 135 -23.67 11.06 -19.21
C GLY A 135 -23.05 9.94 -20.05
N VAL A 136 -22.98 10.14 -21.38
CA VAL A 136 -22.51 9.11 -22.32
C VAL A 136 -20.98 8.94 -22.29
N ARG A 137 -20.16 9.97 -22.05
CA ARG A 137 -18.70 9.77 -21.85
C ARG A 137 -18.40 9.06 -20.53
N SER A 138 -19.14 9.36 -19.46
CA SER A 138 -18.96 8.67 -18.17
C SER A 138 -19.39 7.20 -18.28
N LEU A 139 -20.50 6.91 -18.97
CA LEU A 139 -20.97 5.55 -19.24
C LEU A 139 -20.06 4.82 -20.25
N ASN A 140 -19.52 5.49 -21.27
CA ASN A 140 -18.54 4.89 -22.19
C ASN A 140 -17.20 4.65 -21.48
N GLU A 141 -16.70 5.54 -20.63
CA GLU A 141 -15.52 5.26 -19.81
C GLU A 141 -15.75 4.07 -18.87
N LEU A 142 -16.96 3.92 -18.33
CA LEU A 142 -17.32 2.80 -17.46
C LEU A 142 -17.54 1.48 -18.24
N THR A 143 -18.06 1.55 -19.46
CA THR A 143 -18.28 0.37 -20.34
C THR A 143 -16.98 -0.08 -21.01
N ILE A 144 -16.12 0.88 -21.42
CA ILE A 144 -14.75 0.64 -21.90
C ILE A 144 -13.90 0.04 -20.77
N LYS A 145 -14.07 0.48 -19.52
CA LYS A 145 -13.43 -0.12 -18.34
C LYS A 145 -13.96 -1.52 -17.98
N LYS A 146 -15.19 -1.87 -18.36
CA LYS A 146 -15.80 -3.17 -17.99
C LYS A 146 -15.53 -4.29 -18.99
N ASN A 147 -15.36 -4.02 -20.29
CA ASN A 147 -15.35 -5.09 -21.30
C ASN A 147 -14.24 -5.08 -22.36
N HIS A 148 -13.16 -4.31 -22.19
CA HIS A 148 -11.93 -4.53 -22.98
C HIS A 148 -10.72 -4.57 -22.05
N PHE A 149 -10.02 -5.71 -22.02
CA PHE A 149 -8.58 -5.66 -21.75
C PHE A 149 -8.03 -4.71 -22.80
N VAL A 150 -7.57 -3.52 -22.41
CA VAL A 150 -6.81 -2.66 -23.30
C VAL A 150 -5.54 -3.44 -23.63
N ILE A 151 -5.55 -4.14 -24.77
CA ILE A 151 -4.38 -4.84 -25.27
C ILE A 151 -3.39 -3.76 -25.63
N ASN A 152 -2.35 -3.63 -24.80
CA ASN A 152 -1.24 -2.76 -25.07
C ASN A 152 -0.16 -3.61 -25.76
N PRO A 153 0.08 -3.46 -27.08
CA PRO A 153 1.01 -4.32 -27.80
C PRO A 153 2.43 -4.30 -27.24
N GLU A 154 2.86 -3.17 -26.65
CA GLU A 154 4.16 -3.06 -25.99
C GLU A 154 4.23 -3.96 -24.75
N VAL A 155 3.15 -3.98 -23.95
CA VAL A 155 3.06 -4.83 -22.75
C VAL A 155 3.00 -6.30 -23.12
N GLU A 156 2.23 -6.69 -24.15
CA GLU A 156 2.17 -8.08 -24.62
C GLU A 156 3.54 -8.58 -25.08
N VAL A 157 4.23 -7.81 -25.93
CA VAL A 157 5.58 -8.16 -26.41
C VAL A 157 6.57 -8.26 -25.25
N MET A 158 6.48 -7.37 -24.26
CA MET A 158 7.32 -7.40 -23.05
C MET A 158 7.10 -8.69 -22.25
N LEU A 159 5.85 -9.12 -22.09
CA LEU A 159 5.48 -10.32 -21.35
C LEU A 159 5.86 -11.60 -22.09
N ASP A 160 5.65 -11.67 -23.41
CA ASP A 160 6.05 -12.83 -24.23
C ASP A 160 7.57 -13.04 -24.17
N LYS A 161 8.33 -11.95 -24.28
CA LYS A 161 9.78 -11.95 -24.12
C LYS A 161 10.21 -12.40 -22.72
N ALA A 162 9.55 -11.90 -21.68
CA ALA A 162 9.82 -12.30 -20.30
C ALA A 162 9.55 -13.80 -20.09
N LEU A 163 8.48 -14.34 -20.68
CA LEU A 163 8.13 -15.76 -20.58
C LEU A 163 9.17 -16.65 -21.26
N LEU A 164 9.64 -16.29 -22.45
CA LEU A 164 10.69 -17.02 -23.15
C LEU A 164 12.00 -17.02 -22.35
N ALA A 165 12.42 -15.85 -21.87
CA ALA A 165 13.62 -15.71 -21.04
C ALA A 165 13.52 -16.50 -19.73
N GLN A 166 12.36 -16.46 -19.09
CA GLN A 166 12.11 -17.22 -17.86
C GLN A 166 12.23 -18.72 -18.11
N LYS A 167 11.61 -19.22 -19.19
CA LYS A 167 11.66 -20.65 -19.57
C LYS A 167 13.08 -21.14 -19.82
N GLU A 168 13.93 -20.31 -20.43
CA GLU A 168 15.33 -20.64 -20.69
C GLU A 168 16.13 -20.88 -19.41
N ILE A 169 15.97 -20.02 -18.40
CA ILE A 169 16.76 -20.14 -17.15
C ILE A 169 16.24 -21.21 -16.18
N GLN A 170 15.03 -21.76 -16.41
CA GLN A 170 14.45 -22.78 -15.52
C GLN A 170 15.32 -24.03 -15.39
N THR A 171 16.08 -24.37 -16.44
CA THR A 171 16.93 -25.57 -16.49
C THR A 171 18.37 -25.31 -16.07
N TRP A 172 18.73 -24.06 -15.75
CA TRP A 172 20.08 -23.70 -15.36
C TRP A 172 20.43 -24.23 -13.98
N SER A 173 21.67 -24.73 -13.85
CA SER A 173 22.20 -25.20 -12.56
C SER A 173 22.28 -24.05 -11.54
N GLU A 174 22.31 -24.39 -10.24
CA GLU A 174 22.43 -23.38 -9.19
C GLU A 174 23.76 -22.63 -9.27
N GLU A 175 24.84 -23.30 -9.66
CA GLU A 175 26.17 -22.69 -9.80
C GLU A 175 26.17 -21.63 -10.91
N ARG A 176 25.50 -21.90 -12.04
CA ARG A 176 25.38 -20.92 -13.13
C ARG A 176 24.57 -19.70 -12.69
N ILE A 177 23.52 -19.91 -11.89
CA ILE A 177 22.70 -18.81 -11.40
C ILE A 177 23.45 -18.01 -10.34
N ASP A 178 24.15 -18.66 -9.42
CA ASP A 178 24.97 -17.99 -8.42
C ASP A 178 26.11 -17.18 -9.05
N ALA A 179 26.73 -17.68 -10.12
CA ALA A 179 27.71 -16.93 -10.91
C ALA A 179 27.09 -15.67 -11.54
N LEU A 180 25.91 -15.80 -12.16
CA LEU A 180 25.18 -14.66 -12.71
C LEU A 180 24.84 -13.61 -11.64
N LEU A 181 24.33 -14.05 -10.49
CA LEU A 181 23.99 -13.15 -9.37
C LEU A 181 25.23 -12.40 -8.86
N LEU A 182 26.40 -13.06 -8.80
CA LEU A 182 27.66 -12.43 -8.39
C LEU A 182 28.08 -11.33 -9.36
N VAL A 183 27.97 -11.58 -10.68
CA VAL A 183 28.33 -10.58 -11.71
C VAL A 183 27.40 -9.37 -11.62
N ILE A 184 26.09 -9.58 -11.48
CA ILE A 184 25.12 -8.50 -11.27
C ILE A 184 25.46 -7.71 -10.00
N ALA A 185 25.61 -8.40 -8.86
CA ALA A 185 25.84 -7.76 -7.58
C ALA A 185 27.14 -6.96 -7.54
N SER A 186 28.22 -7.51 -8.12
CA SER A 186 29.52 -6.84 -8.21
C SER A 186 29.46 -5.62 -9.13
N SER A 187 28.78 -5.73 -10.27
CA SER A 187 28.66 -4.62 -11.23
C SER A 187 27.89 -3.45 -10.62
N ILE A 188 26.80 -3.71 -9.89
CA ILE A 188 26.07 -2.68 -9.15
C ILE A 188 26.92 -2.08 -8.03
N ALA A 189 27.67 -2.91 -7.29
CA ALA A 189 28.53 -2.41 -6.21
C ALA A 189 29.64 -1.48 -6.72
N GLN A 190 30.20 -1.76 -7.90
CA GLN A 190 31.18 -0.90 -8.57
C GLN A 190 30.58 0.46 -8.97
N HIS A 191 29.32 0.47 -9.42
CA HIS A 191 28.60 1.69 -9.81
C HIS A 191 27.83 2.36 -8.66
N ALA A 192 28.01 1.90 -7.41
CA ALA A 192 27.18 2.35 -6.28
C ALA A 192 27.22 3.87 -6.07
N GLU A 193 28.38 4.50 -6.27
CA GLU A 193 28.59 5.94 -6.11
C GLU A 193 27.94 6.79 -7.20
N SER A 194 28.11 6.40 -8.47
CA SER A 194 27.47 7.11 -9.59
C SER A 194 25.95 6.99 -9.52
N LEU A 195 25.43 5.79 -9.17
CA LEU A 195 24.01 5.55 -8.98
C LEU A 195 23.44 6.31 -7.78
N ALA A 196 24.16 6.39 -6.66
CA ALA A 196 23.75 7.18 -5.50
C ALA A 196 23.69 8.68 -5.83
N THR A 197 24.73 9.20 -6.50
CA THR A 197 24.81 10.59 -6.95
C THR A 197 23.66 10.93 -7.91
N ALA A 198 23.41 10.08 -8.89
CA ALA A 198 22.29 10.24 -9.82
C ALA A 198 20.94 10.21 -9.09
N THR A 199 20.78 9.35 -8.09
CA THR A 199 19.56 9.26 -7.26
C THR A 199 19.31 10.56 -6.49
N VAL A 200 20.31 11.08 -5.78
CA VAL A 200 20.16 12.33 -5.01
C VAL A 200 19.93 13.50 -5.97
N LYS A 201 20.61 13.55 -7.11
CA LYS A 201 20.40 14.60 -8.14
C LYS A 201 18.96 14.59 -8.67
N ALA A 202 18.41 13.41 -8.95
CA ALA A 202 17.07 13.27 -9.52
C ALA A 202 15.96 13.55 -8.49
N THR A 203 16.16 13.10 -7.25
CA THR A 203 15.10 13.12 -6.22
C THR A 203 15.23 14.28 -5.23
N ARG A 204 16.43 14.86 -5.08
CA ARG A 204 16.81 15.87 -4.07
C ARG A 204 16.66 15.41 -2.63
N VAL A 205 16.51 14.11 -2.39
CA VAL A 205 16.33 13.53 -1.05
C VAL A 205 17.41 12.51 -0.71
N GLY A 206 17.73 12.42 0.58
CA GLY A 206 18.70 11.48 1.13
C GLY A 206 20.13 11.98 1.09
N ASP A 207 21.06 11.06 1.37
CA ASP A 207 22.49 11.29 1.43
C ASP A 207 23.24 10.37 0.46
N ILE A 208 24.30 10.87 -0.17
CA ILE A 208 25.04 10.12 -1.19
C ILE A 208 25.77 8.92 -0.55
N LEU A 209 26.48 9.12 0.56
CA LEU A 209 27.28 8.07 1.21
C LEU A 209 26.39 6.96 1.76
N ASP A 210 25.26 7.33 2.35
CA ASP A 210 24.29 6.36 2.85
C ASP A 210 23.64 5.57 1.70
N LYS A 211 23.34 6.20 0.57
CA LYS A 211 22.86 5.49 -0.63
C LYS A 211 23.92 4.59 -1.24
N VAL A 212 25.21 4.96 -1.22
CA VAL A 212 26.31 4.06 -1.62
C VAL A 212 26.31 2.81 -0.76
N THR A 213 26.27 2.99 0.56
CA THR A 213 26.23 1.88 1.53
C THR A 213 25.02 0.99 1.28
N LYS A 214 23.84 1.60 1.10
CA LYS A 214 22.59 0.90 0.80
C LYS A 214 22.65 0.09 -0.49
N ASN A 215 23.20 0.68 -1.56
CA ASN A 215 23.34 -0.01 -2.85
C ASN A 215 24.28 -1.21 -2.73
N LYS A 216 25.39 -1.09 -1.97
CA LYS A 216 26.31 -2.21 -1.70
C LYS A 216 25.68 -3.31 -0.86
N ILE A 217 24.86 -2.95 0.14
CA ILE A 217 24.09 -3.92 0.94
C ILE A 217 23.07 -4.64 0.05
N ALA A 218 22.31 -3.90 -0.75
CA ALA A 218 21.30 -4.45 -1.65
C ALA A 218 21.86 -5.33 -2.76
N SER A 219 23.14 -5.16 -3.11
CA SER A 219 23.83 -5.99 -4.09
C SER A 219 24.60 -7.15 -3.43
N LEU A 220 25.75 -6.88 -2.84
CA LEU A 220 26.65 -7.89 -2.29
C LEU A 220 26.10 -8.52 -1.02
N GLY A 221 25.40 -7.75 -0.18
CA GLY A 221 24.75 -8.27 1.04
C GLY A 221 23.63 -9.26 0.71
N ILE A 222 22.78 -8.93 -0.26
CA ILE A 222 21.73 -9.83 -0.75
C ILE A 222 22.34 -11.04 -1.45
N TYR A 223 23.32 -10.87 -2.33
CA TYR A 223 23.99 -11.99 -2.98
C TYR A 223 24.51 -13.03 -1.97
N ARG A 224 25.17 -12.57 -0.90
CA ARG A 224 25.67 -13.44 0.18
C ARG A 224 24.57 -14.23 0.89
N SER A 225 23.35 -13.71 0.94
CA SER A 225 22.22 -14.43 1.54
C SER A 225 21.57 -15.44 0.59
N LEU A 226 21.91 -15.41 -0.70
CA LEU A 226 21.32 -16.26 -1.74
C LEU A 226 22.25 -17.38 -2.22
N VAL A 227 23.56 -17.11 -2.30
CA VAL A 227 24.55 -18.06 -2.82
C VAL A 227 24.50 -19.40 -2.06
N GLY A 228 24.57 -20.51 -2.80
CA GLY A 228 24.52 -21.87 -2.27
C GLY A 228 23.14 -22.36 -1.81
N LYS A 229 22.09 -21.52 -1.85
CA LYS A 229 20.72 -21.96 -1.60
C LYS A 229 20.12 -22.58 -2.86
N SER A 230 19.18 -23.53 -2.73
CA SER A 230 18.43 -24.04 -3.89
C SER A 230 17.23 -23.14 -4.19
N GLY A 231 17.11 -22.67 -5.43
CA GLY A 231 16.02 -21.85 -5.93
C GLY A 231 15.04 -22.60 -6.84
N CYS A 232 15.28 -23.87 -7.14
CA CYS A 232 14.42 -24.69 -7.97
C CYS A 232 14.57 -26.19 -7.67
N GLY A 233 13.62 -27.02 -8.14
CA GLY A 233 13.73 -28.47 -8.00
C GLY A 233 13.51 -28.95 -6.57
N PHE A 234 14.08 -30.09 -6.21
CA PHE A 234 13.89 -30.70 -4.89
C PHE A 234 14.56 -29.88 -3.78
N ILE A 235 13.78 -29.39 -2.80
CA ILE A 235 14.30 -28.57 -1.68
C ILE A 235 14.30 -29.33 -0.36
N SER A 236 13.32 -30.21 -0.13
CA SER A 236 13.22 -30.97 1.12
C SER A 236 12.70 -32.38 0.89
N ASN A 237 13.29 -33.33 1.60
CA ASN A 237 12.78 -34.70 1.71
C ASN A 237 12.44 -34.96 3.18
N ASN A 238 11.17 -34.75 3.55
CA ASN A 238 10.74 -35.04 4.92
C ASN A 238 10.57 -36.56 5.06
N LYS A 239 11.66 -37.22 5.45
CA LYS A 239 11.73 -38.68 5.64
C LYS A 239 10.69 -39.23 6.63
N ILE A 240 10.17 -38.40 7.54
CA ILE A 240 9.20 -38.83 8.58
C ILE A 240 7.79 -38.99 7.98
N ASN A 241 7.45 -38.20 6.97
CA ASN A 241 6.09 -38.14 6.41
C ASN A 241 5.99 -38.66 4.96
N ASN A 242 7.06 -39.22 4.38
CA ASN A 242 7.11 -39.60 2.96
C ASN A 242 6.54 -38.50 2.04
N VAL A 243 6.86 -37.23 2.34
CA VAL A 243 6.51 -36.09 1.49
C VAL A 243 7.78 -35.40 1.05
N CYS A 244 7.89 -35.19 -0.26
CA CYS A 244 8.97 -34.47 -0.88
C CYS A 244 8.47 -33.14 -1.46
N GLU A 245 9.20 -32.06 -1.23
CA GLU A 245 8.86 -30.71 -1.70
C GLU A 245 9.74 -30.31 -2.88
N ILE A 246 9.09 -29.91 -3.98
CA ILE A 246 9.72 -29.43 -5.21
C ILE A 246 9.35 -27.97 -5.41
N ALA A 247 10.34 -27.08 -5.40
CA ALA A 247 10.15 -25.69 -5.79
C ALA A 247 9.93 -25.55 -7.29
N SER A 248 9.02 -24.65 -7.63
CA SER A 248 8.81 -24.18 -9.00
C SER A 248 8.68 -22.67 -8.99
N PRO A 249 9.24 -21.97 -9.99
CA PRO A 249 9.08 -20.52 -10.11
C PRO A 249 7.61 -20.13 -10.18
N MET A 250 7.31 -18.90 -9.79
CA MET A 250 5.99 -18.29 -9.97
C MET A 250 5.71 -17.99 -11.45
N GLY A 251 6.72 -17.51 -12.18
CA GLY A 251 6.60 -17.09 -13.58
C GLY A 251 7.13 -15.67 -13.78
N ILE A 252 6.27 -14.74 -14.21
CA ILE A 252 6.62 -13.33 -14.39
C ILE A 252 6.21 -12.54 -13.16
N ILE A 253 7.17 -11.82 -12.58
CA ILE A 253 6.94 -10.97 -11.41
C ILE A 253 6.91 -9.51 -11.86
N PHE A 254 5.89 -8.76 -11.42
CA PHE A 254 5.83 -7.31 -11.61
C PHE A 254 6.32 -6.58 -10.35
N GLY A 255 7.45 -5.89 -10.46
CA GLY A 255 8.13 -5.22 -9.36
C GLY A 255 7.94 -3.71 -9.36
N MET A 256 7.24 -3.17 -8.36
CA MET A 256 7.09 -1.73 -8.18
C MET A 256 8.21 -1.16 -7.32
N ILE A 257 8.77 -0.03 -7.73
CA ILE A 257 9.95 0.56 -7.08
C ILE A 257 9.58 1.87 -6.37
N PRO A 258 10.02 2.10 -5.12
CA PRO A 258 9.78 3.38 -4.44
C PRO A 258 10.83 4.42 -4.85
N MET A 259 10.46 5.71 -4.79
CA MET A 259 11.40 6.81 -5.07
C MET A 259 12.51 6.96 -4.00
N THR A 260 12.30 6.44 -2.80
CA THR A 260 13.26 6.54 -1.69
C THR A 260 14.45 5.61 -1.87
N ASN A 261 14.22 4.41 -2.43
CA ASN A 261 15.22 3.35 -2.59
C ASN A 261 15.22 2.76 -4.01
N PRO A 262 15.33 3.57 -5.08
CA PRO A 262 15.08 3.09 -6.44
C PRO A 262 16.10 2.04 -6.89
N VAL A 263 17.38 2.25 -6.58
CA VAL A 263 18.47 1.33 -6.94
C VAL A 263 18.43 0.09 -6.06
N ALA A 264 18.49 0.26 -4.74
CA ALA A 264 18.52 -0.84 -3.78
C ALA A 264 17.34 -1.80 -3.94
N THR A 265 16.11 -1.30 -4.07
CA THR A 265 14.93 -2.16 -4.23
C THR A 265 14.91 -2.88 -5.59
N ALA A 266 15.32 -2.22 -6.68
CA ALA A 266 15.37 -2.85 -8.00
C ALA A 266 16.39 -3.99 -8.05
N VAL A 267 17.58 -3.76 -7.51
CA VAL A 267 18.67 -4.76 -7.46
C VAL A 267 18.29 -5.93 -6.56
N PHE A 268 17.77 -5.65 -5.37
CA PHE A 268 17.26 -6.67 -4.46
C PHE A 268 16.22 -7.56 -5.16
N LYS A 269 15.21 -6.96 -5.81
CA LYS A 269 14.17 -7.70 -6.54
C LYS A 269 14.75 -8.54 -7.68
N ALA A 270 15.66 -7.97 -8.48
CA ALA A 270 16.30 -8.70 -9.56
C ALA A 270 17.03 -9.95 -9.04
N LEU A 271 17.85 -9.80 -7.99
CA LEU A 271 18.61 -10.92 -7.43
C LEU A 271 17.70 -12.04 -6.91
N ILE A 272 16.66 -11.70 -6.13
CA ILE A 272 15.76 -12.74 -5.59
C ILE A 272 14.88 -13.38 -6.68
N CYS A 273 14.48 -12.64 -7.72
CA CYS A 273 13.69 -13.17 -8.84
C CYS A 273 14.54 -14.13 -9.68
N ILE A 274 15.76 -13.75 -10.04
CA ILE A 274 16.68 -14.62 -10.80
C ILE A 274 17.01 -15.87 -9.97
N LYS A 275 17.29 -15.74 -8.67
CA LYS A 275 17.56 -16.90 -7.81
C LYS A 275 16.41 -17.90 -7.83
N SER A 276 15.18 -17.40 -7.78
CA SER A 276 13.96 -18.21 -7.82
C SER A 276 13.47 -18.55 -9.24
N ARG A 277 14.30 -18.34 -10.28
CA ARG A 277 14.00 -18.64 -11.70
C ARG A 277 12.77 -17.92 -12.26
N ASN A 278 12.52 -16.69 -11.80
CA ASN A 278 11.45 -15.83 -12.27
C ASN A 278 11.98 -14.73 -13.19
N ALA A 279 11.19 -14.31 -14.18
CA ALA A 279 11.42 -13.05 -14.90
C ALA A 279 10.85 -11.88 -14.10
N LEU A 280 11.43 -10.69 -14.29
CA LEU A 280 11.04 -9.48 -13.55
C LEU A 280 10.79 -8.32 -14.51
N ILE A 281 9.63 -7.70 -14.39
CA ILE A 281 9.29 -6.44 -15.05
C ILE A 281 9.20 -5.34 -13.98
N LEU A 282 9.98 -4.28 -14.12
CA LEU A 282 10.07 -3.19 -13.15
C LEU A 282 9.28 -1.95 -13.57
N SER A 283 8.63 -1.31 -12.58
CA SER A 283 8.02 0.01 -12.73
C SER A 283 8.65 1.01 -11.78
N PHE A 284 9.27 2.03 -12.34
CA PHE A 284 9.90 3.12 -11.60
C PHE A 284 9.00 4.37 -11.59
N PRO A 285 8.98 5.13 -10.48
CA PRO A 285 8.38 6.45 -10.43
C PRO A 285 9.06 7.40 -11.42
N LEU A 286 8.31 8.38 -11.94
CA LEU A 286 8.83 9.34 -12.90
C LEU A 286 10.08 10.07 -12.40
N SER A 287 10.11 10.41 -11.10
CA SER A 287 11.24 11.10 -10.45
C SER A 287 12.54 10.29 -10.44
N THR A 288 12.46 8.97 -10.59
CA THR A 288 13.62 8.06 -10.56
C THR A 288 13.75 7.24 -11.84
N LYS A 289 13.01 7.57 -12.90
CA LYS A 289 12.97 6.80 -14.14
C LYS A 289 14.35 6.62 -14.77
N ASN A 290 15.09 7.71 -14.94
CA ASN A 290 16.42 7.68 -15.56
C ASN A 290 17.42 6.87 -14.72
N VAL A 291 17.31 6.95 -13.39
CA VAL A 291 18.10 6.13 -12.47
C VAL A 291 17.74 4.65 -12.63
N GLY A 292 16.45 4.34 -12.74
CA GLY A 292 15.97 2.98 -12.99
C GLY A 292 16.49 2.39 -14.30
N THR A 293 16.49 3.19 -15.38
CA THR A 293 17.10 2.81 -16.66
C THR A 293 18.56 2.46 -16.51
N LEU A 294 19.38 3.31 -15.87
CA LEU A 294 20.81 3.03 -15.64
C LEU A 294 21.03 1.73 -14.88
N VAL A 295 20.23 1.47 -13.84
CA VAL A 295 20.32 0.22 -13.06
C VAL A 295 20.01 -0.99 -13.94
N CYS A 296 18.95 -0.92 -14.74
CA CYS A 296 18.53 -2.04 -15.56
C CYS A 296 19.49 -2.29 -16.73
N GLU A 297 20.10 -1.25 -17.30
CA GLU A 297 21.17 -1.36 -18.31
C GLU A 297 22.40 -2.08 -17.73
N ILE A 298 22.85 -1.70 -16.53
CA ILE A 298 23.96 -2.40 -15.83
C ILE A 298 23.62 -3.88 -15.60
N ILE A 299 22.38 -4.19 -15.22
CA ILE A 299 21.94 -5.58 -15.03
C ILE A 299 21.91 -6.33 -16.36
N GLN A 300 21.41 -5.72 -17.44
CA GLN A 300 21.38 -6.35 -18.76
C GLN A 300 22.78 -6.58 -19.33
N GLU A 301 23.73 -5.67 -19.12
CA GLU A 301 25.14 -5.91 -19.46
C GLU A 301 25.70 -7.13 -18.73
N ALA A 302 25.38 -7.29 -17.45
CA ALA A 302 25.78 -8.47 -16.67
C ALA A 302 25.12 -9.76 -17.19
N LEU A 303 23.86 -9.71 -17.63
CA LEU A 303 23.17 -10.82 -18.29
C LEU A 303 23.88 -11.22 -19.59
N ILE A 304 24.22 -10.25 -20.44
CA ILE A 304 24.95 -10.50 -21.69
C ILE A 304 26.30 -11.18 -21.43
N ARG A 305 27.06 -10.71 -20.42
CA ARG A 305 28.36 -11.30 -20.06
C ARG A 305 28.28 -12.74 -19.53
N GLN A 306 27.10 -13.24 -19.22
CA GLN A 306 26.87 -14.60 -18.71
C GLN A 306 26.01 -15.44 -19.66
N ASP A 307 25.86 -14.98 -20.91
CA ASP A 307 25.01 -15.60 -21.93
C ASP A 307 23.59 -15.88 -21.39
N ALA A 308 23.03 -14.91 -20.68
CA ALA A 308 21.67 -14.93 -20.15
C ALA A 308 20.75 -14.05 -21.00
N PRO A 309 19.47 -14.42 -21.15
CA PRO A 309 18.51 -13.62 -21.91
C PRO A 309 18.29 -12.27 -21.24
N VAL A 310 18.51 -11.17 -21.97
CA VAL A 310 18.40 -9.81 -21.44
C VAL A 310 16.96 -9.45 -21.06
N GLU A 311 15.99 -10.10 -21.70
CA GLU A 311 14.56 -10.02 -21.45
C GLU A 311 14.13 -10.61 -20.10
N LEU A 312 15.05 -11.26 -19.37
CA LEU A 312 14.80 -11.75 -18.02
C LEU A 312 14.49 -10.60 -17.05
N ILE A 313 15.15 -9.45 -17.24
CA ILE A 313 14.93 -8.22 -16.48
C ILE A 313 14.52 -7.11 -17.46
N GLN A 314 13.26 -6.69 -17.37
CA GLN A 314 12.69 -5.64 -18.19
C GLN A 314 12.12 -4.53 -17.32
N TRP A 315 11.83 -3.37 -17.90
CA TRP A 315 11.22 -2.24 -17.21
C TRP A 315 10.40 -1.38 -18.16
N LEU A 316 9.47 -0.62 -17.59
CA LEU A 316 8.68 0.35 -18.34
C LEU A 316 9.57 1.53 -18.81
N LYS A 317 9.87 1.58 -20.12
CA LYS A 317 10.77 2.57 -20.73
C LYS A 317 10.11 3.91 -21.03
N HIS A 318 8.81 3.93 -21.32
CA HIS A 318 8.08 5.17 -21.61
C HIS A 318 7.50 5.78 -20.33
N ARG A 319 6.77 6.90 -20.44
CA ARG A 319 6.04 7.44 -19.28
C ARG A 319 5.12 6.32 -18.84
N SER A 320 5.41 5.68 -17.71
CA SER A 320 4.50 4.71 -17.08
C SER A 320 3.22 5.47 -16.78
N SER A 321 2.31 5.49 -17.75
CA SER A 321 0.95 5.94 -17.51
C SER A 321 0.43 5.02 -16.41
N ARG A 322 -0.36 5.58 -15.48
CA ARG A 322 -1.06 4.75 -14.49
C ARG A 322 -1.73 3.55 -15.16
N GLU A 323 -2.24 3.75 -16.36
CA GLU A 323 -2.76 2.74 -17.26
C GLU A 323 -1.80 1.57 -17.55
N GLN A 324 -0.55 1.78 -18.01
CA GLN A 324 0.38 0.65 -18.24
C GLN A 324 0.67 -0.15 -16.97
N THR A 325 0.80 0.54 -15.83
CA THR A 325 1.00 -0.11 -14.53
C THR A 325 -0.23 -0.93 -14.13
N GLU A 326 -1.43 -0.38 -14.33
CA GLU A 326 -2.70 -1.09 -14.06
C GLU A 326 -2.92 -2.28 -14.99
N ILE A 327 -2.57 -2.16 -16.28
CA ILE A 327 -2.62 -3.26 -17.25
C ILE A 327 -1.72 -4.40 -16.77
N LEU A 328 -0.45 -4.12 -16.45
CA LEU A 328 0.48 -5.14 -15.94
C LEU A 328 -0.01 -5.78 -14.65
N MET A 329 -0.55 -5.00 -13.71
CA MET A 329 -1.08 -5.55 -12.46
C MET A 329 -2.22 -6.56 -12.70
N LYS A 330 -3.06 -6.34 -13.70
CA LYS A 330 -4.23 -7.19 -14.01
C LYS A 330 -3.96 -8.24 -15.09
N HIS A 331 -2.76 -8.25 -15.66
CA HIS A 331 -2.48 -9.07 -16.82
C HIS A 331 -2.34 -10.55 -16.44
N LYS A 332 -3.02 -11.44 -17.17
CA LYS A 332 -3.07 -12.90 -16.90
C LYS A 332 -1.70 -13.61 -16.83
N ASN A 333 -0.70 -13.09 -17.54
CA ASN A 333 0.66 -13.66 -17.57
C ASN A 333 1.55 -13.14 -16.43
N VAL A 334 1.11 -12.14 -15.66
CA VAL A 334 1.82 -11.70 -14.45
C VAL A 334 1.38 -12.59 -13.30
N SER A 335 2.34 -13.32 -12.73
CA SER A 335 2.08 -14.36 -11.73
C SER A 335 2.06 -13.80 -10.30
N LEU A 336 2.81 -12.73 -10.04
CA LEU A 336 2.93 -12.11 -8.72
C LEU A 336 3.33 -10.64 -8.84
N ILE A 337 2.78 -9.79 -7.96
CA ILE A 337 3.19 -8.39 -7.83
C ILE A 337 4.02 -8.21 -6.55
N LEU A 338 5.22 -7.66 -6.66
CA LEU A 338 5.99 -7.14 -5.52
C LEU A 338 5.75 -5.63 -5.40
N ALA A 339 4.81 -5.25 -4.54
CA ALA A 339 4.35 -3.87 -4.37
C ALA A 339 5.11 -3.14 -3.25
N THR A 340 6.23 -2.50 -3.61
CA THR A 340 6.99 -1.63 -2.69
C THR A 340 6.73 -0.18 -3.05
N GLY A 341 5.87 0.49 -2.28
CA GLY A 341 5.46 1.87 -2.55
C GLY A 341 4.46 2.37 -1.51
N GLY A 342 3.84 3.52 -1.79
CA GLY A 342 2.83 4.09 -0.89
C GLY A 342 1.57 3.23 -0.77
N ALA A 343 0.81 3.44 0.31
CA ALA A 343 -0.37 2.63 0.65
C ALA A 343 -1.41 2.52 -0.49
N SER A 344 -1.61 3.58 -1.28
CA SER A 344 -2.52 3.56 -2.44
C SER A 344 -2.08 2.58 -3.52
N MET A 345 -0.77 2.48 -3.77
CA MET A 345 -0.21 1.57 -4.75
C MET A 345 -0.26 0.12 -4.27
N VAL A 346 0.01 -0.11 -2.99
CA VAL A 346 -0.13 -1.45 -2.39
C VAL A 346 -1.58 -1.92 -2.45
N LYS A 347 -2.53 -1.04 -2.12
CA LYS A 347 -3.96 -1.33 -2.25
C LYS A 347 -4.34 -1.67 -3.70
N ALA A 348 -3.85 -0.92 -4.68
CA ALA A 348 -4.08 -1.22 -6.09
C ALA A 348 -3.56 -2.61 -6.50
N ALA A 349 -2.38 -3.01 -6.00
CA ALA A 349 -1.83 -4.34 -6.26
C ALA A 349 -2.72 -5.46 -5.68
N TYR A 350 -3.19 -5.34 -4.43
CA TYR A 350 -4.10 -6.33 -3.83
C TYR A 350 -5.50 -6.33 -4.46
N SER A 351 -5.93 -5.21 -5.07
CA SER A 351 -7.20 -5.13 -5.81
C SER A 351 -7.09 -5.53 -7.29
N SER A 352 -5.92 -5.97 -7.75
CA SER A 352 -5.68 -6.28 -9.16
C SER A 352 -6.24 -7.63 -9.62
N GLY A 353 -6.52 -8.56 -8.69
CA GLY A 353 -6.83 -9.96 -8.98
C GLY A 353 -5.59 -10.85 -9.10
N THR A 354 -4.41 -10.26 -9.33
CA THR A 354 -3.12 -10.98 -9.32
C THR A 354 -2.61 -11.12 -7.89
N PRO A 355 -2.05 -12.28 -7.49
CA PRO A 355 -1.39 -12.42 -6.19
C PRO A 355 -0.37 -11.30 -5.96
N ALA A 356 -0.35 -10.74 -4.74
CA ALA A 356 0.52 -9.63 -4.40
C ALA A 356 1.21 -9.84 -3.06
N ILE A 357 2.47 -9.40 -2.99
CA ILE A 357 3.20 -9.16 -1.76
C ILE A 357 3.47 -7.67 -1.67
N GLY A 358 2.78 -7.02 -0.75
CA GLY A 358 2.88 -5.60 -0.47
C GLY A 358 3.63 -5.30 0.82
N VAL A 359 3.84 -4.01 1.04
CA VAL A 359 4.40 -3.42 2.27
C VAL A 359 3.37 -2.49 2.91
N GLY A 360 3.66 -1.99 4.11
CA GLY A 360 2.86 -0.95 4.77
C GLY A 360 3.69 0.27 5.16
N PRO A 361 3.05 1.38 5.55
CA PRO A 361 3.75 2.51 6.18
C PRO A 361 4.40 2.05 7.50
N ALA A 362 5.43 2.76 7.95
CA ALA A 362 6.10 2.51 9.22
C ALA A 362 5.86 3.66 10.19
N ASN A 363 5.83 3.39 11.49
CA ASN A 363 5.75 4.44 12.52
C ASN A 363 6.38 3.94 13.83
N THR A 364 7.58 3.40 13.70
CA THR A 364 8.27 2.58 14.70
C THR A 364 8.33 3.26 16.08
N PRO A 365 7.61 2.73 17.08
CA PRO A 365 7.82 3.10 18.46
C PRO A 365 9.09 2.41 19.00
N THR A 366 9.85 3.14 19.80
CA THR A 366 11.09 2.67 20.43
C THR A 366 11.00 2.89 21.92
N LEU A 367 10.86 1.80 22.69
CA LEU A 367 10.76 1.83 24.15
C LEU A 367 12.15 1.75 24.78
N ILE A 368 12.49 2.73 25.62
CA ILE A 368 13.73 2.80 26.38
C ILE A 368 13.38 2.53 27.85
N CYS A 369 13.63 1.32 28.32
CA CYS A 369 13.37 0.90 29.69
C CYS A 369 14.40 1.47 30.67
N ALA A 370 14.06 1.48 31.97
CA ALA A 370 14.95 2.01 33.00
C ALA A 370 16.30 1.28 33.14
N ASP A 371 16.38 0.01 32.73
CA ASP A 371 17.59 -0.82 32.77
C ASP A 371 18.41 -0.78 31.46
N ALA A 372 17.97 0.02 30.48
CA ALA A 372 18.62 0.14 29.18
C ALA A 372 20.05 0.66 29.28
N ASN A 373 20.92 0.19 28.39
CA ASN A 373 22.19 0.87 28.12
C ASN A 373 21.90 2.13 27.30
N ILE A 374 21.77 3.27 27.98
CA ILE A 374 21.36 4.54 27.35
C ILE A 374 22.40 5.08 26.35
N GLN A 375 23.69 4.84 26.55
CA GLN A 375 24.75 5.19 25.59
C GLN A 375 24.62 4.40 24.30
N HIS A 376 24.44 3.08 24.42
CA HIS A 376 24.20 2.23 23.26
C HIS A 376 22.92 2.62 22.53
N ALA A 377 21.81 2.78 23.27
CA ALA A 377 20.51 3.15 22.70
C ALA A 377 20.58 4.47 21.92
N ALA A 378 21.17 5.52 22.49
CA ALA A 378 21.30 6.83 21.83
C ALA A 378 22.09 6.74 20.51
N ARG A 379 23.23 6.05 20.53
CA ARG A 379 24.08 5.84 19.34
C ARG A 379 23.32 5.09 18.26
N THR A 380 22.66 3.99 18.61
CA THR A 380 21.93 3.18 17.63
C THR A 380 20.76 3.94 17.02
N ILE A 381 20.04 4.71 17.83
CA ILE A 381 18.91 5.54 17.38
C ILE A 381 19.39 6.62 16.41
N ILE A 382 20.48 7.33 16.74
CA ILE A 382 21.00 8.39 15.87
C ILE A 382 21.50 7.79 14.56
N VAL A 383 22.34 6.75 14.61
CA VAL A 383 22.86 6.08 13.41
C VAL A 383 21.73 5.55 12.51
N SER A 384 20.70 4.95 13.11
CA SER A 384 19.54 4.43 12.38
C SER A 384 18.71 5.55 11.76
N LYS A 385 18.32 6.55 12.55
CA LYS A 385 17.39 7.59 12.12
C LYS A 385 18.01 8.61 11.18
N SER A 386 19.32 8.89 11.32
CA SER A 386 20.02 9.78 10.40
C SER A 386 20.37 9.12 9.08
N PHE A 387 20.35 7.78 8.99
CA PHE A 387 20.72 7.04 7.78
C PHE A 387 19.81 7.38 6.61
N ASP A 388 20.43 7.84 5.52
CA ASP A 388 19.80 8.39 4.32
C ASP A 388 18.72 9.43 4.67
N ASN A 389 19.01 10.28 5.67
CA ASN A 389 18.10 11.30 6.21
C ASN A 389 16.73 10.75 6.63
N GLY A 390 16.68 9.57 7.25
CA GLY A 390 15.45 9.00 7.81
C GLY A 390 14.45 8.50 6.76
N LEU A 391 14.92 8.19 5.54
CA LEU A 391 14.08 7.71 4.44
C LEU A 391 13.75 6.21 4.48
N ILE A 392 14.46 5.42 5.27
CA ILE A 392 14.20 3.98 5.36
C ILE A 392 12.99 3.72 6.26
N CYS A 393 12.00 3.02 5.71
CA CYS A 393 10.84 2.55 6.45
C CYS A 393 11.30 1.64 7.59
N GLY A 394 10.78 1.83 8.79
CA GLY A 394 11.20 1.09 9.99
C GLY A 394 12.37 1.72 10.76
N SER A 395 12.89 2.89 10.32
CA SER A 395 13.62 3.78 11.23
C SER A 395 12.73 4.20 12.41
N GLU A 396 13.34 4.70 13.47
CA GLU A 396 12.64 5.19 14.66
C GLU A 396 11.74 6.38 14.29
N HIS A 397 10.58 6.50 14.95
CA HIS A 397 9.72 7.69 14.80
C HIS A 397 9.31 8.28 16.14
N ASN A 398 9.11 7.43 17.13
CA ASN A 398 8.64 7.82 18.46
C ASN A 398 9.50 7.13 19.51
N LEU A 399 10.17 7.92 20.35
CA LEU A 399 10.91 7.46 21.52
C LEU A 399 9.96 7.49 22.72
N ILE A 400 9.81 6.35 23.38
CA ILE A 400 9.04 6.20 24.62
C ILE A 400 10.04 5.91 25.71
N VAL A 401 10.29 6.89 26.59
CA VAL A 401 11.42 6.84 27.53
C VAL A 401 10.92 6.75 28.95
N ASP A 402 11.42 5.78 29.70
CA ASP A 402 11.15 5.68 31.14
C ASP A 402 11.68 6.91 31.89
N ALA A 403 10.83 7.49 32.75
CA ALA A 403 11.11 8.71 33.50
C ALA A 403 12.42 8.64 34.30
N ARG A 404 12.79 7.47 34.81
CA ARG A 404 14.00 7.25 35.62
C ARG A 404 15.29 7.50 34.85
N VAL A 405 15.30 7.25 33.54
CA VAL A 405 16.50 7.40 32.69
C VAL A 405 16.45 8.62 31.78
N ARG A 406 15.28 9.23 31.60
CA ARG A 406 15.02 10.33 30.66
C ARG A 406 16.07 11.45 30.73
N LYS A 407 16.36 11.97 31.93
CA LYS A 407 17.29 13.11 32.09
C LYS A 407 18.69 12.78 31.59
N ASN A 408 19.21 11.60 31.93
CA ASN A 408 20.54 11.19 31.51
C ASN A 408 20.55 10.80 30.03
N PHE A 409 19.48 10.18 29.54
CA PHE A 409 19.35 9.82 28.13
C PHE A 409 19.36 11.03 27.20
N ILE A 410 18.67 12.12 27.57
CA ILE A 410 18.72 13.39 26.81
C ILE A 410 20.13 13.93 26.70
N LYS A 411 20.89 13.96 27.80
CA LYS A 411 22.29 14.43 27.77
C LYS A 411 23.14 13.62 26.81
N VAL A 412 22.95 12.30 26.79
CA VAL A 412 23.66 11.40 25.87
C VAL A 412 23.23 11.65 24.42
N LEU A 413 21.95 11.86 24.16
CA LEU A 413 21.45 12.20 22.83
C LEU A 413 22.08 13.51 22.31
N GLU A 414 22.17 14.53 23.15
CA GLU A 414 22.81 15.81 22.80
C GLU A 414 24.31 15.62 22.49
N GLN A 415 25.02 14.84 23.31
CA GLN A 415 26.43 14.51 23.08
C GLN A 415 26.68 13.79 21.75
N GLU A 416 25.72 12.96 21.31
CA GLU A 416 25.81 12.22 20.04
C GLU A 416 25.33 13.06 18.83
N GLY A 417 24.83 14.28 19.06
CA GLY A 417 24.47 15.27 18.04
C GLY A 417 22.97 15.47 17.78
N ALA A 418 22.11 15.09 18.72
CA ALA A 418 20.68 15.36 18.63
C ALA A 418 20.31 16.73 19.22
N ALA A 419 19.59 17.55 18.46
CA ALA A 419 19.00 18.79 18.96
C ALA A 419 17.65 18.49 19.63
N ILE A 420 17.60 18.55 20.96
CA ILE A 420 16.34 18.48 21.73
C ILE A 420 15.69 19.86 21.70
N LEU A 421 14.45 19.95 21.22
CA LEU A 421 13.75 21.24 21.08
C LEU A 421 13.17 21.73 22.40
N THR A 422 13.25 23.04 22.64
CA THR A 422 12.46 23.73 23.68
C THR A 422 10.99 23.85 23.26
N HIS A 423 10.14 24.33 24.16
CA HIS A 423 8.72 24.57 23.86
C HIS A 423 8.53 25.65 22.79
N GLU A 424 9.36 26.70 22.84
CA GLU A 424 9.37 27.80 21.87
C GLU A 424 9.88 27.32 20.50
N GLU A 425 11.00 26.59 20.48
CA GLU A 425 11.55 26.01 19.25
C GLU A 425 10.56 25.04 18.60
N LYS A 426 9.87 24.20 19.40
CA LYS A 426 8.84 23.28 18.92
C LYS A 426 7.70 24.01 18.21
N SER A 427 7.22 25.12 18.78
CA SER A 427 6.09 25.87 18.24
C SER A 427 6.41 26.40 16.83
N TYR A 428 7.59 27.01 16.67
CA TYR A 428 8.04 27.48 15.35
C TYR A 428 8.39 26.33 14.41
N PHE A 429 9.07 25.29 14.89
CA PHE A 429 9.40 24.11 14.10
C PHE A 429 8.15 23.44 13.51
N SER A 430 7.04 23.40 14.27
CA SER A 430 5.78 22.80 13.81
C SER A 430 5.27 23.45 12.51
N THR A 431 5.30 24.77 12.43
CA THR A 431 4.82 25.54 11.25
C THR A 431 5.74 25.39 10.03
N VAL A 432 7.02 25.12 10.27
CA VAL A 432 8.01 24.88 9.21
C VAL A 432 7.97 23.44 8.71
N ALA A 433 7.77 22.48 9.61
CA ALA A 433 7.93 21.06 9.34
C ALA A 433 6.66 20.41 8.76
N PHE A 434 5.47 20.86 9.18
CA PHE A 434 4.21 20.20 8.87
C PHE A 434 3.23 21.13 8.14
N GLU A 435 2.29 20.55 7.40
CA GLU A 435 1.21 21.28 6.74
C GLU A 435 0.03 21.50 7.72
N ASP A 436 -0.47 22.74 7.79
CA ASP A 436 -1.46 23.20 8.79
C ASP A 436 -2.76 22.37 8.88
N LYS A 437 -3.18 21.70 7.78
CA LYS A 437 -4.47 20.98 7.71
C LYS A 437 -4.34 19.46 7.62
N SER A 438 -3.22 18.97 7.12
CA SER A 438 -3.06 17.54 6.83
C SER A 438 -2.20 16.83 7.88
N ASN A 439 -1.52 17.57 8.76
CA ASN A 439 -0.50 17.05 9.68
C ASN A 439 0.59 16.23 8.98
N ARG A 440 0.75 16.39 7.66
CA ARG A 440 1.79 15.72 6.88
C ARG A 440 3.06 16.55 6.90
N LEU A 441 4.19 15.87 6.82
CA LEU A 441 5.49 16.52 6.66
C LEU A 441 5.53 17.28 5.33
N GLN A 442 5.97 18.54 5.37
CA GLN A 442 6.09 19.35 4.15
C GLN A 442 7.11 18.71 3.19
N ALA A 443 6.82 18.75 1.89
CA ALA A 443 7.67 18.14 0.87
C ALA A 443 9.14 18.62 0.90
N LYS A 444 9.37 19.87 1.29
CA LYS A 444 10.71 20.47 1.44
C LYS A 444 11.56 19.85 2.56
N ILE A 445 10.93 19.14 3.50
CA ILE A 445 11.57 18.54 4.69
C ILE A 445 11.89 17.06 4.44
N ILE A 446 11.09 16.37 3.64
CA ILE A 446 11.23 14.93 3.36
C ILE A 446 12.65 14.63 2.87
N GLY A 447 13.33 13.73 3.57
CA GLY A 447 14.68 13.26 3.27
C GLY A 447 15.77 14.34 3.26
N GLN A 448 15.54 15.50 3.89
CA GLN A 448 16.60 16.49 4.13
C GLN A 448 17.37 16.15 5.41
N SER A 449 18.64 16.55 5.46
CA SER A 449 19.45 16.36 6.67
C SER A 449 18.94 17.21 7.82
N ALA A 450 19.17 16.75 9.05
CA ALA A 450 18.74 17.46 10.25
C ALA A 450 19.36 18.87 10.31
N ALA A 451 20.61 19.03 9.89
CA ALA A 451 21.27 20.32 9.78
C ALA A 451 20.51 21.29 8.83
N LYS A 452 20.08 20.83 7.65
CA LYS A 452 19.30 21.67 6.72
C LYS A 452 17.94 22.05 7.31
N ILE A 453 17.26 21.09 7.93
CA ILE A 453 15.97 21.33 8.59
C ILE A 453 16.13 22.32 9.74
N ALA A 454 17.20 22.20 10.53
CA ALA A 454 17.50 23.12 11.62
C ALA A 454 17.71 24.55 11.12
N VAL A 455 18.39 24.75 9.98
CA VAL A 455 18.49 26.09 9.35
C VAL A 455 17.11 26.62 8.95
N MET A 456 16.26 25.80 8.33
CA MET A 456 14.90 26.21 7.93
C MET A 456 14.04 26.62 9.13
N ALA A 457 14.26 26.00 10.30
CA ALA A 457 13.52 26.24 11.53
C ALA A 457 14.28 27.13 12.53
N ASN A 458 15.38 27.78 12.13
CA ASN A 458 16.21 28.65 12.98
C ASN A 458 16.67 28.00 14.30
N ILE A 459 16.91 26.69 14.30
CA ILE A 459 17.45 25.94 15.43
C ILE A 459 18.97 25.96 15.34
N LYS A 460 19.64 26.40 16.42
CA LYS A 460 21.10 26.52 16.48
C LYS A 460 21.67 25.76 17.68
N ARG A 461 22.77 25.06 17.45
CA ARG A 461 23.59 24.40 18.46
C ARG A 461 25.07 24.67 18.14
N ASP A 462 25.95 24.51 19.12
CA ASP A 462 27.40 24.64 18.99
C ASP A 462 28.07 23.39 18.38
N TYR A 463 27.28 22.35 18.09
CA TYR A 463 27.69 21.12 17.43
C TYR A 463 26.89 20.85 16.13
N HIS A 464 27.38 19.92 15.32
CA HIS A 464 26.70 19.49 14.11
C HIS A 464 25.43 18.69 14.43
N ILE A 465 24.27 19.21 14.01
CA ILE A 465 22.96 18.59 14.27
C ILE A 465 22.73 17.42 13.30
N LYS A 466 22.69 16.20 13.84
CA LYS A 466 22.41 14.96 13.11
C LYS A 466 20.96 14.50 13.18
N LEU A 467 20.26 14.92 14.23
CA LEU A 467 18.89 14.50 14.52
C LEU A 467 18.13 15.61 15.27
N ILE A 468 16.85 15.80 14.97
CA ILE A 468 15.96 16.70 15.72
C ILE A 468 15.01 15.85 16.57
N ILE A 469 14.88 16.18 17.86
CA ILE A 469 13.99 15.47 18.78
C ILE A 469 13.01 16.46 19.40
N VAL A 470 11.72 16.15 19.28
CA VAL A 470 10.61 16.99 19.74
C VAL A 470 9.96 16.36 20.97
N PRO A 471 10.11 16.94 22.17
CA PRO A 471 9.40 16.49 23.35
C PRO A 471 7.88 16.63 23.21
N ASN A 472 7.15 15.61 23.63
CA ASN A 472 5.69 15.56 23.64
C ASN A 472 5.19 14.96 24.97
N GLU A 473 4.16 15.59 25.53
CA GLU A 473 3.58 15.19 26.82
C GLU A 473 2.57 14.05 26.67
N PHE A 474 1.72 14.13 25.64
CA PHE A 474 0.68 13.14 25.36
C PHE A 474 0.59 12.82 23.88
N LEU A 475 0.09 11.61 23.58
CA LEU A 475 -0.26 11.19 22.23
C LEU A 475 -1.54 11.90 21.80
N SER A 476 -1.54 12.53 20.62
CA SER A 476 -2.74 13.16 20.05
C SER A 476 -2.80 12.88 18.56
N LEU A 477 -4.01 12.56 18.09
CA LEU A 477 -4.31 12.38 16.67
C LEU A 477 -4.30 13.71 15.89
N ASP A 478 -4.49 14.81 16.61
CA ASP A 478 -4.59 16.16 16.06
C ASP A 478 -3.23 16.78 15.78
N ASN A 479 -2.14 16.12 16.21
CA ASN A 479 -0.78 16.59 15.97
C ASN A 479 0.03 15.60 15.11
N PRO A 480 1.03 16.10 14.35
CA PRO A 480 1.79 15.28 13.42
C PRO A 480 2.84 14.39 14.10
N TYR A 481 3.06 14.56 15.40
CA TYR A 481 4.16 13.90 16.12
C TYR A 481 3.91 12.42 16.34
N ALA A 482 2.66 11.98 16.29
CA ALA A 482 2.27 10.58 16.40
C ALA A 482 2.48 9.77 15.12
N TYR A 483 2.79 10.39 13.97
CA TYR A 483 2.80 9.75 12.65
C TYR A 483 4.21 9.49 12.10
N GLU A 484 4.29 8.83 10.94
CA GLU A 484 5.52 8.64 10.19
C GLU A 484 6.18 9.99 9.82
N LYS A 485 7.48 10.07 10.05
CA LYS A 485 8.33 11.24 9.79
C LYS A 485 9.51 10.82 8.93
N MET A 486 9.37 10.95 7.61
CA MET A 486 10.38 10.59 6.60
C MET A 486 11.51 11.62 6.50
N ALA A 487 12.10 11.94 7.64
CA ALA A 487 13.17 12.91 7.86
C ALA A 487 13.83 12.56 9.21
N PRO A 488 15.04 13.07 9.53
CA PRO A 488 15.70 12.83 10.80
C PRO A 488 15.06 13.65 11.94
N ILE A 489 13.80 13.31 12.26
CA ILE A 489 12.95 13.92 13.28
C ILE A 489 12.32 12.79 14.11
N LEU A 490 12.45 12.88 15.43
CA LEU A 490 11.78 11.97 16.38
C LEU A 490 10.90 12.72 17.36
N SER A 491 9.83 12.06 17.78
CA SER A 491 9.05 12.48 18.95
C SER A 491 9.64 11.82 20.20
N LEU A 492 9.60 12.50 21.35
CA LEU A 492 10.01 11.94 22.64
C LEU A 492 8.87 12.05 23.64
N PHE A 493 8.36 10.90 24.08
CA PHE A 493 7.35 10.74 25.12
C PHE A 493 7.99 10.18 26.39
N THR A 494 7.41 10.51 27.54
CA THR A 494 7.88 10.03 28.85
C THR A 494 6.82 9.14 29.47
N VAL A 495 7.22 8.00 30.02
CA VAL A 495 6.34 7.04 30.72
C VAL A 495 6.93 6.68 32.08
N GLN A 496 6.09 6.25 33.02
CA GLN A 496 6.52 5.92 34.38
C GLN A 496 7.14 4.52 34.50
N ASN A 497 6.75 3.60 33.62
CA ASN A 497 7.22 2.21 33.63
C ASN A 497 7.03 1.53 32.27
N GLU A 498 7.53 0.31 32.15
CA GLU A 498 7.46 -0.50 30.94
C GLU A 498 6.04 -0.89 30.50
N ILE A 499 5.08 -0.95 31.43
CA ILE A 499 3.68 -1.31 31.12
C ILE A 499 3.03 -0.17 30.35
N GLU A 500 3.09 1.04 30.91
CA GLU A 500 2.63 2.26 30.23
C GLU A 500 3.37 2.46 28.90
N GLY A 501 4.67 2.14 28.88
CA GLY A 501 5.48 2.17 27.66
C GLY A 501 4.97 1.24 26.56
N ILE A 502 4.62 0.00 26.90
CA ILE A 502 4.03 -0.99 25.98
C ILE A 502 2.68 -0.50 25.46
N ASP A 503 1.81 0.02 26.33
CA ASP A 503 0.49 0.51 25.94
C ASP A 503 0.58 1.71 24.99
N LEU A 504 1.51 2.63 25.24
CA LEU A 504 1.77 3.76 24.36
C LEU A 504 2.33 3.31 23.00
N CYS A 505 3.26 2.34 22.97
CA CYS A 505 3.79 1.77 21.73
C CYS A 505 2.67 1.14 20.88
N ARG A 506 1.75 0.38 21.50
CA ARG A 506 0.57 -0.18 20.82
C ARG A 506 -0.32 0.91 20.25
N SER A 507 -0.56 1.96 21.03
CA SER A 507 -1.42 3.07 20.62
C SER A 507 -0.85 3.79 19.39
N ILE A 508 0.47 4.03 19.37
CA ILE A 508 1.18 4.60 18.22
C ILE A 508 1.04 3.72 16.98
N LEU A 509 1.24 2.41 17.10
CA LEU A 509 1.10 1.47 15.98
C LEU A 509 -0.34 1.38 15.45
N GLN A 510 -1.32 1.62 16.31
CA GLN A 510 -2.73 1.62 15.94
C GLN A 510 -3.13 2.88 15.15
N ILE A 511 -2.40 3.99 15.34
CA ILE A 511 -2.54 5.21 14.52
C ILE A 511 -1.98 4.96 13.12
N GLU A 512 -0.73 4.50 13.05
CA GLU A 512 -0.02 4.21 11.81
C GLU A 512 1.11 3.22 12.11
N GLY A 513 1.53 2.41 11.13
CA GLY A 513 2.71 1.53 11.28
C GLY A 513 2.42 0.09 11.73
N LYS A 514 1.14 -0.26 11.95
CA LYS A 514 0.73 -1.62 12.31
C LYS A 514 1.32 -2.66 11.36
N GLY A 515 1.92 -3.69 11.94
CA GLY A 515 2.56 -4.78 11.21
C GLY A 515 3.99 -4.52 10.79
N HIS A 516 4.53 -3.30 10.87
CA HIS A 516 5.87 -3.01 10.35
C HIS A 516 6.99 -3.35 11.35
N THR A 517 7.25 -2.45 12.31
CA THR A 517 8.40 -2.56 13.24
C THR A 517 8.07 -1.99 14.62
N ALA A 518 8.60 -2.61 15.67
CA ALA A 518 8.69 -2.05 17.03
C ALA A 518 10.07 -2.33 17.62
N ILE A 519 10.59 -1.44 18.46
CA ILE A 519 11.94 -1.56 19.03
C ILE A 519 11.88 -1.41 20.55
N ILE A 520 12.68 -2.21 21.26
CA ILE A 520 12.86 -2.09 22.71
C ILE A 520 14.34 -2.11 23.10
N HIS A 521 14.72 -1.23 24.00
CA HIS A 521 16.02 -1.21 24.66
C HIS A 521 15.86 -1.58 26.14
N THR A 522 16.35 -2.76 26.52
CA THR A 522 16.28 -3.30 27.89
C THR A 522 17.25 -4.48 28.03
N LYS A 523 17.68 -4.78 29.26
CA LYS A 523 18.42 -6.01 29.59
C LYS A 523 17.48 -7.11 30.08
N ASN A 524 16.22 -6.76 30.41
CA ASN A 524 15.24 -7.66 30.97
C ASN A 524 14.53 -8.51 29.90
N LYS A 525 14.88 -9.81 29.85
CA LYS A 525 14.27 -10.77 28.92
C LYS A 525 12.78 -10.99 29.11
N ALA A 526 12.25 -10.84 30.33
CA ALA A 526 10.82 -10.99 30.59
C ALA A 526 10.02 -9.83 29.95
N VAL A 527 10.55 -8.61 30.04
CA VAL A 527 9.97 -7.43 29.38
C VAL A 527 10.05 -7.58 27.86
N VAL A 528 11.18 -8.05 27.32
CA VAL A 528 11.29 -8.38 25.88
C VAL A 528 10.23 -9.38 25.45
N ARG A 529 10.02 -10.46 26.21
CA ARG A 529 8.99 -11.47 25.89
C ARG A 529 7.59 -10.86 25.90
N ARG A 530 7.27 -10.02 26.89
CA ARG A 530 5.98 -9.34 26.98
C ARG A 530 5.77 -8.38 25.80
N PHE A 531 6.75 -7.52 25.53
CA PHE A 531 6.75 -6.62 24.37
C PHE A 531 6.54 -7.39 23.06
N GLY A 532 7.23 -8.53 22.92
CA GLY A 532 7.10 -9.47 21.81
C GLY A 532 5.68 -10.00 21.58
N LEU A 533 4.97 -10.34 22.66
CA LEU A 533 3.62 -10.89 22.61
C LEU A 533 2.55 -9.81 22.35
N GLU A 534 2.82 -8.57 22.74
CA GLU A 534 1.82 -7.50 22.74
C GLU A 534 1.92 -6.55 21.54
N MET A 535 3.08 -6.40 20.91
CA MET A 535 3.25 -5.50 19.77
C MET A 535 2.63 -6.08 18.49
N PRO A 536 1.71 -5.37 17.81
CA PRO A 536 1.21 -5.77 16.51
C PRO A 536 2.19 -5.35 15.41
N ALA A 537 3.41 -5.90 15.43
CA ALA A 537 4.49 -5.62 14.47
C ALA A 537 5.16 -6.92 14.01
N SER A 538 5.55 -7.00 12.74
CA SER A 538 6.21 -8.20 12.18
C SER A 538 7.68 -8.30 12.58
N ARG A 539 8.31 -7.17 12.88
CA ARG A 539 9.72 -7.08 13.28
C ARG A 539 9.83 -6.43 14.63
N ILE A 540 10.29 -7.19 15.61
CA ILE A 540 10.52 -6.70 16.98
C ILE A 540 12.02 -6.73 17.22
N LEU A 541 12.63 -5.55 17.28
CA LEU A 541 14.07 -5.41 17.47
C LEU A 541 14.39 -5.14 18.94
N VAL A 542 15.46 -5.77 19.42
CA VAL A 542 15.91 -5.64 20.80
C VAL A 542 17.33 -5.10 20.81
N ASN A 543 17.55 -3.95 21.45
CA ASN A 543 18.86 -3.30 21.56
C ASN A 543 19.59 -3.10 20.22
N SER A 544 18.86 -2.87 19.13
CA SER A 544 19.39 -2.75 17.77
C SER A 544 18.97 -1.43 17.13
N PRO A 545 19.81 -0.84 16.26
CA PRO A 545 19.36 0.23 15.35
C PRO A 545 18.18 -0.26 14.49
N GLY A 546 17.16 0.57 14.31
CA GLY A 546 15.97 0.24 13.53
C GLY A 546 16.27 -0.17 12.08
N VAL A 547 16.83 0.76 11.30
CA VAL A 547 17.11 0.57 9.86
C VAL A 547 17.99 -0.65 9.60
N HIS A 548 19.10 -0.76 10.31
CA HIS A 548 20.07 -1.84 10.07
C HIS A 548 19.56 -3.18 10.61
N GLY A 549 18.71 -3.16 11.65
CA GLY A 549 18.10 -4.35 12.21
C GLY A 549 17.04 -4.94 11.28
N ILE A 550 16.11 -4.13 10.78
CA ILE A 550 15.01 -4.64 9.93
C ILE A 550 15.48 -5.14 8.56
N ILE A 551 16.56 -4.62 8.01
CA ILE A 551 17.11 -5.07 6.73
C ILE A 551 18.07 -6.25 6.88
N GLY A 552 18.19 -6.83 8.07
CA GLY A 552 19.02 -8.02 8.31
C GLY A 552 20.53 -7.77 8.37
N LEU A 553 20.98 -6.53 8.62
CA LEU A 553 22.41 -6.22 8.72
C LEU A 553 22.95 -6.40 10.15
N THR A 554 22.21 -5.90 11.14
CA THR A 554 22.58 -6.03 12.57
C THR A 554 21.69 -7.02 13.32
N SER A 555 20.83 -7.74 12.59
CA SER A 555 19.98 -8.80 13.11
C SER A 555 20.15 -10.07 12.29
N ALA A 556 19.66 -11.20 12.80
CA ALA A 556 19.60 -12.46 12.06
C ALA A 556 18.34 -12.60 11.18
N LEU A 557 17.63 -11.49 10.91
CA LEU A 557 16.52 -11.48 9.95
C LEU A 557 17.07 -11.60 8.52
N ASP A 558 16.28 -12.16 7.62
CA ASP A 558 16.67 -12.27 6.22
C ASP A 558 16.89 -10.88 5.59
N PRO A 559 18.01 -10.64 4.88
CA PRO A 559 18.24 -9.36 4.23
C PRO A 559 17.19 -9.02 3.17
N SER A 560 16.52 -7.86 3.29
CA SER A 560 15.43 -7.49 2.38
C SER A 560 15.19 -5.98 2.28
N PHE A 561 14.69 -5.57 1.10
CA PHE A 561 14.18 -4.22 0.82
C PHE A 561 12.68 -4.23 0.49
N THR A 562 11.98 -5.31 0.84
CA THR A 562 10.51 -5.42 0.81
C THR A 562 10.05 -6.07 2.10
N LEU A 563 9.51 -5.25 2.98
CA LEU A 563 9.21 -5.61 4.36
C LEU A 563 7.70 -5.82 4.51
N GLY A 564 7.24 -7.08 4.50
CA GLY A 564 5.82 -7.40 4.63
C GLY A 564 5.29 -7.02 6.02
N CYS A 565 4.09 -6.43 6.08
CA CYS A 565 3.46 -6.03 7.34
C CYS A 565 2.41 -7.02 7.86
N GLY A 566 2.27 -8.19 7.23
CA GLY A 566 1.26 -9.20 7.57
C GLY A 566 -0.18 -8.70 7.50
N THR A 567 -1.10 -9.50 8.02
CA THR A 567 -2.53 -9.16 8.07
C THR A 567 -2.78 -7.91 8.93
N PHE A 568 -1.88 -7.60 9.86
CA PHE A 568 -1.87 -6.36 10.62
C PHE A 568 -1.88 -5.11 9.74
N GLY A 569 -1.08 -5.10 8.67
CA GLY A 569 -0.96 -4.01 7.69
C GLY A 569 -1.69 -4.27 6.37
N GLY A 570 -2.58 -5.27 6.31
CA GLY A 570 -3.27 -5.65 5.07
C GLY A 570 -2.34 -6.27 4.02
N ASN A 571 -1.34 -7.05 4.45
CA ASN A 571 -0.40 -7.74 3.57
C ASN A 571 -0.47 -9.27 3.72
N SER A 572 -0.03 -9.98 2.68
CA SER A 572 -0.05 -11.45 2.58
C SER A 572 1.05 -12.15 3.39
N THR A 573 2.11 -11.44 3.80
CA THR A 573 3.20 -11.98 4.60
C THR A 573 3.74 -10.96 5.60
N THR A 574 4.27 -11.45 6.73
CA THR A 574 5.06 -10.71 7.73
C THR A 574 6.56 -10.73 7.44
N ASP A 575 7.00 -11.54 6.49
CA ASP A 575 8.41 -11.83 6.26
C ASP A 575 9.17 -10.62 5.74
N ASN A 576 10.47 -10.62 6.01
CA ASN A 576 11.41 -10.00 5.10
C ASN A 576 11.35 -10.79 3.80
N VAL A 577 10.81 -10.21 2.73
CA VAL A 577 10.62 -10.96 1.49
C VAL A 577 11.98 -11.42 0.97
N THR A 578 12.07 -12.69 0.56
CA THR A 578 13.25 -13.30 -0.05
C THR A 578 12.87 -14.11 -1.29
N TYR A 579 13.84 -14.78 -1.90
CA TYR A 579 13.60 -15.70 -3.02
C TYR A 579 12.62 -16.84 -2.67
N SER A 580 12.53 -17.27 -1.39
CA SER A 580 11.63 -18.35 -0.97
C SER A 580 10.16 -17.98 -1.08
N ASN A 581 9.83 -16.69 -0.93
CA ASN A 581 8.48 -16.17 -1.13
C ASN A 581 8.06 -16.15 -2.61
N LEU A 582 9.00 -16.41 -3.53
CA LEU A 582 8.81 -16.36 -4.98
C LEU A 582 8.79 -17.76 -5.61
N LEU A 583 8.49 -18.78 -4.81
CA LEU A 583 8.44 -20.18 -5.22
C LEU A 583 7.10 -20.80 -4.86
N ASN A 584 6.54 -21.55 -5.81
CA ASN A 584 5.48 -22.51 -5.54
C ASN A 584 6.11 -23.82 -5.02
N LEU A 585 5.54 -24.39 -3.96
CA LEU A 585 5.97 -25.69 -3.45
C LEU A 585 4.99 -26.79 -3.90
N LYS A 586 5.45 -27.66 -4.79
CA LYS A 586 4.75 -28.89 -5.15
C LYS A 586 5.09 -29.97 -4.13
N ARG A 587 4.08 -30.66 -3.60
CA ARG A 587 4.25 -31.74 -2.62
C ARG A 587 3.97 -33.07 -3.28
N VAL A 588 5.02 -33.89 -3.41
CA VAL A 588 4.90 -35.29 -3.82
C VAL A 588 4.74 -36.11 -2.55
N ALA A 589 3.50 -36.50 -2.26
CA ALA A 589 3.16 -37.29 -1.09
C ALA A 589 2.93 -38.74 -1.49
N TYR A 590 3.67 -39.67 -0.87
CA TYR A 590 3.44 -41.09 -1.05
C TYR A 590 2.35 -41.59 -0.10
N TYR A 591 1.70 -42.69 -0.49
CA TYR A 591 0.71 -43.36 0.35
C TYR A 591 1.27 -43.61 1.76
N GLN A 592 0.49 -43.23 2.77
CA GLN A 592 0.69 -43.65 4.15
C GLN A 592 -0.62 -44.23 4.67
N ALA A 593 -0.51 -45.34 5.41
CA ALA A 593 -1.66 -45.87 6.12
C ALA A 593 -2.19 -44.83 7.14
N PRO A 594 -3.51 -44.78 7.41
CA PRO A 594 -4.08 -43.82 8.34
C PRO A 594 -3.54 -44.05 9.76
N LYS A 595 -2.61 -43.20 10.22
CA LYS A 595 -2.00 -43.31 11.56
C LYS A 595 -3.04 -43.21 12.69
N PHE A 596 -4.13 -42.45 12.50
CA PHE A 596 -5.21 -42.31 13.48
C PHE A 596 -6.14 -43.53 13.59
N LEU A 597 -5.96 -44.56 12.75
CA LEU A 597 -6.62 -45.86 12.90
C LEU A 597 -5.71 -46.89 13.56
N ASP A 598 -4.47 -46.53 13.90
CA ASP A 598 -3.54 -47.40 14.61
C ASP A 598 -3.93 -47.46 16.10
N PRO A 599 -4.40 -48.63 16.61
CA PRO A 599 -4.78 -48.78 18.00
C PRO A 599 -3.63 -48.51 18.99
N GLU A 600 -2.37 -48.62 18.54
CA GLU A 600 -1.21 -48.37 19.40
C GLU A 600 -0.97 -46.88 19.67
N ILE A 601 -1.39 -45.99 18.78
CA ILE A 601 -1.26 -44.53 19.00
C ILE A 601 -2.17 -44.07 20.14
N PHE A 602 -3.31 -44.73 20.35
CA PHE A 602 -4.21 -44.45 21.47
C PHE A 602 -3.68 -44.95 22.83
N LYS A 603 -2.80 -45.96 22.86
CA LYS A 603 -2.23 -46.48 24.11
C LYS A 603 -1.27 -45.50 24.79
N ASN A 604 -0.58 -44.66 24.02
CA ASN A 604 0.46 -43.76 24.54
C ASN A 604 -0.01 -42.31 24.71
N THR A 605 -1.20 -41.95 24.22
CA THR A 605 -1.68 -40.56 24.19
C THR A 605 -2.70 -40.25 25.30
N TYR A 606 -3.31 -41.27 25.92
CA TYR A 606 -4.27 -41.11 26.99
C TYR A 606 -3.75 -41.67 28.33
N PRO A 607 -4.06 -41.03 29.47
CA PRO A 607 -3.72 -41.59 30.77
C PRO A 607 -4.32 -42.99 30.93
N GLN A 608 -3.55 -43.94 31.47
CA GLN A 608 -3.96 -45.34 31.67
C GLN A 608 -5.32 -45.51 32.37
N TRP A 609 -5.69 -44.57 33.24
CA TRP A 609 -6.97 -44.58 33.94
C TRP A 609 -8.17 -44.36 33.01
N LEU A 610 -8.02 -43.61 31.90
CA LEU A 610 -9.10 -43.37 30.94
C LEU A 610 -9.40 -44.64 30.11
N LEU A 611 -8.35 -45.39 29.75
CA LEU A 611 -8.46 -46.70 29.09
C LEU A 611 -9.04 -47.77 30.03
N GLN A 612 -8.68 -47.74 31.31
CA GLN A 612 -9.28 -48.62 32.33
C GLN A 612 -10.75 -48.28 32.58
N LEU A 613 -11.13 -46.99 32.59
CA LEU A 613 -12.52 -46.55 32.74
C LEU A 613 -13.40 -47.02 31.57
N LEU A 614 -12.90 -46.91 30.33
CA LEU A 614 -13.60 -47.39 29.13
C LEU A 614 -13.77 -48.92 29.14
N ASN A 615 -12.74 -49.65 29.58
CA ASN A 615 -12.83 -51.11 29.74
C ASN A 615 -13.79 -51.52 30.87
N LEU A 616 -13.82 -50.79 31.98
CA LEU A 616 -14.77 -51.04 33.09
C LEU A 616 -16.22 -50.80 32.65
N LEU A 617 -16.45 -49.73 31.88
CA LEU A 617 -17.77 -49.37 31.35
C LEU A 617 -18.26 -50.39 30.30
N ASN A 618 -17.36 -50.94 29.48
CA ASN A 618 -17.67 -52.05 28.57
C ASN A 618 -17.92 -53.37 29.32
N PHE A 619 -17.16 -53.64 30.39
CA PHE A 619 -17.32 -54.86 31.21
C PHE A 619 -18.66 -54.88 31.97
N LEU A 620 -19.19 -53.71 32.36
CA LEU A 620 -20.47 -53.56 33.06
C LEU A 620 -21.70 -53.53 32.13
N LYS A 621 -21.54 -53.71 30.80
CA LYS A 621 -22.63 -53.65 29.78
C LYS A 621 -23.55 -52.42 29.91
N LEU A 622 -23.04 -51.28 30.37
CA LEU A 622 -23.80 -50.03 30.44
C LEU A 622 -23.75 -49.28 29.09
N ASN A 623 -24.28 -49.92 28.04
CA ASN A 623 -24.30 -49.38 26.67
C ASN A 623 -25.01 -48.01 26.56
N ALA A 624 -25.93 -47.69 27.48
CA ALA A 624 -26.63 -46.41 27.50
C ALA A 624 -25.74 -45.23 27.96
N LEU A 625 -24.79 -45.45 28.87
CA LEU A 625 -23.97 -44.37 29.44
C LEU A 625 -22.82 -43.98 28.49
N VAL A 626 -22.24 -44.96 27.79
CA VAL A 626 -21.18 -44.75 26.78
C VAL A 626 -21.72 -43.93 25.61
N THR A 627 -22.96 -44.18 25.18
CA THR A 627 -23.63 -43.43 24.12
C THR A 627 -23.92 -41.97 24.54
N PHE A 628 -24.30 -41.76 25.81
CA PHE A 628 -24.57 -40.43 26.36
C PHE A 628 -23.31 -39.56 26.50
N ILE A 629 -22.19 -40.14 26.93
CA ILE A 629 -20.91 -39.42 27.06
C ILE A 629 -20.30 -39.15 25.67
N SER A 630 -20.36 -40.11 24.75
CA SER A 630 -19.93 -39.96 23.36
C SER A 630 -20.63 -38.78 22.64
N GLN A 631 -21.96 -38.67 22.80
CA GLN A 631 -22.72 -37.57 22.20
C GLN A 631 -22.37 -36.20 22.80
N ARG A 632 -22.13 -36.09 24.12
CA ARG A 632 -21.75 -34.80 24.74
C ARG A 632 -20.32 -34.35 24.42
N VAL A 633 -19.37 -35.27 24.28
CA VAL A 633 -18.01 -34.92 23.84
C VAL A 633 -18.01 -34.41 22.39
N SER A 634 -18.91 -34.90 21.53
CA SER A 634 -19.07 -34.37 20.16
C SER A 634 -19.63 -32.94 20.10
N ILE A 635 -20.41 -32.53 21.11
CA ILE A 635 -21.01 -31.19 21.19
C ILE A 635 -20.01 -30.16 21.75
N GLN A 636 -19.07 -30.58 22.59
CA GLN A 636 -18.02 -29.69 23.13
C GLN A 636 -16.82 -29.49 22.19
N LEU A 637 -16.65 -30.32 21.16
CA LEU A 637 -15.63 -30.18 20.11
C LEU A 637 -16.14 -29.44 18.85
N ARG A 638 -17.43 -29.04 18.82
CA ARG A 638 -18.02 -28.18 17.78
C ARG A 638 -18.28 -26.73 18.25
N ARG A 639 -17.88 -26.38 19.46
CA ARG A 639 -17.63 -25.00 19.90
C ARG A 639 -16.13 -24.82 20.05
#